data_AF-A0A946IWX5-F1
#
_entry.id   AF-A0A946IWX5-F1
#
_cell.length_a   1.000
_cell.length_b   1.000
_cell.length_c   1.000
_cell.angle_alpha   90.00
_cell.angle_beta   90.00
_cell.angle_gamma   90.00
#
_symmetry.space_group_name_H-M   'P 1'
#
loop_
_entity.id
_entity.type
_entity.pdbx_description
1 polymer ?
#
loop_
_entity_poly.entity_id
_entity_poly.type
_entity_poly.pdbx_seq_one_letter_code
_entity_poly.pdbx_strand_id
1 'polypeptide(L)'
;DATRLINYDLHWNPVRLMQRIGRVDRRMDPNIEEMILSDHPDQETLRGTIQYWNILPPEELDDLLKLYHTVSKKTLRISKTFGIEGRKLLTPDDKFDDLKDFTESYEGSLSNTEEMHLELQALFKSDPDLEGRLNKLPLKVFSGKVHPKANTKAVFFCYALPAKEQSVSESDEEKWSLEAGTTQWYLYDLATEKIFTEPTEIISLIRSEPDTPRKCAIEQQTLTDIRSKLDKHVKNTYLKKVQAPVGVNASLKAWMELN
;
A
#
# COMPACT_ATOMS: atom_id res chain seq x y z
N ASP A 1 36.23 -12.77 -5.36
CA ASP A 1 34.85 -12.42 -5.75
C ASP A 1 33.81 -13.30 -5.11
N ALA A 2 32.61 -12.76 -4.93
CA ALA A 2 31.43 -13.49 -4.52
C ALA A 2 30.38 -13.37 -5.64
N THR A 3 30.08 -14.48 -6.30
CA THR A 3 29.08 -14.56 -7.38
C THR A 3 27.70 -15.00 -6.87
N ARG A 4 27.60 -15.39 -5.60
CA ARG A 4 26.38 -15.89 -4.96
C ARG A 4 26.04 -15.15 -3.68
N LEU A 5 24.80 -14.68 -3.56
CA LEU A 5 24.24 -14.05 -2.37
C LEU A 5 23.07 -14.88 -1.83
N ILE A 6 23.14 -15.33 -0.57
CA ILE A 6 22.02 -16.07 0.06
C ILE A 6 21.43 -15.20 1.17
N ASN A 7 20.16 -14.85 1.04
CA ASN A 7 19.40 -14.08 2.02
C ASN A 7 18.54 -15.05 2.86
N TYR A 8 18.90 -15.20 4.13
CA TYR A 8 18.14 -15.99 5.10
C TYR A 8 16.92 -15.25 5.64
N ASP A 9 16.99 -13.92 5.71
CA ASP A 9 15.91 -13.05 6.18
C ASP A 9 15.62 -11.99 5.13
N LEU A 10 14.36 -11.94 4.70
CA LEU A 10 13.86 -10.85 3.86
C LEU A 10 13.45 -9.67 4.73
N HIS A 11 13.93 -8.50 4.36
CA HIS A 11 13.62 -7.28 5.08
C HIS A 11 12.33 -6.65 4.57
N TRP A 12 11.50 -6.11 5.49
CA TRP A 12 10.25 -5.36 5.20
C TRP A 12 10.39 -4.15 4.26
N ASN A 13 11.63 -3.76 3.95
CA ASN A 13 11.97 -2.69 3.02
C ASN A 13 12.83 -3.26 1.86
N PRO A 14 12.28 -3.36 0.63
CA PRO A 14 12.96 -3.94 -0.52
C PRO A 14 14.13 -3.09 -1.05
N VAL A 15 14.22 -1.80 -0.68
CA VAL A 15 15.39 -0.96 -1.01
C VAL A 15 16.66 -1.54 -0.40
N ARG A 16 16.58 -2.16 0.79
CA ARG A 16 17.74 -2.80 1.41
C ARG A 16 18.23 -4.03 0.64
N LEU A 17 17.31 -4.76 -0.01
CA LEU A 17 17.65 -5.90 -0.86
C LEU A 17 18.36 -5.42 -2.13
N MET A 18 17.82 -4.40 -2.80
CA MET A 18 18.45 -3.80 -3.98
C MET A 18 19.82 -3.19 -3.67
N GLN A 19 19.96 -2.46 -2.57
CA GLN A 19 21.25 -1.91 -2.15
C GLN A 19 22.30 -2.99 -1.85
N ARG A 20 21.88 -4.16 -1.36
CA ARG A 20 22.77 -5.31 -1.15
C ARG A 20 23.24 -5.90 -2.48
N ILE A 21 22.33 -6.11 -3.43
CA ILE A 21 22.67 -6.60 -4.77
C ILE A 21 23.62 -5.60 -5.47
N GLY A 22 23.28 -4.31 -5.46
CA GLY A 22 24.11 -3.25 -6.05
C GLY A 22 25.45 -2.97 -5.34
N ARG A 23 25.71 -3.56 -4.17
CA ARG A 23 27.04 -3.55 -3.53
C ARG A 23 27.96 -4.63 -4.10
N VAL A 24 27.39 -5.75 -4.53
CA VAL A 24 28.14 -6.84 -5.17
C VAL A 24 28.43 -6.47 -6.62
N ASP A 25 27.43 -5.93 -7.33
CA ASP A 25 27.55 -5.50 -8.73
C ASP A 25 28.67 -4.47 -8.93
N ARG A 26 28.71 -3.41 -8.13
CA ARG A 26 29.77 -2.37 -8.19
C ARG A 26 31.17 -2.83 -7.76
N ARG A 27 31.30 -4.05 -7.23
CA ARG A 27 32.58 -4.62 -6.79
C ARG A 27 33.16 -5.59 -7.81
N MET A 28 32.41 -5.96 -8.85
CA MET A 28 32.98 -6.71 -9.97
C MET A 28 33.84 -5.76 -10.82
N ASP A 29 35.11 -6.10 -10.97
CA ASP A 29 36.05 -5.42 -11.86
C ASP A 29 36.26 -6.32 -13.09
N PRO A 30 35.96 -5.83 -14.31
CA PRO A 30 36.14 -6.60 -15.53
C PRO A 30 37.56 -7.19 -15.70
N ASN A 31 38.60 -6.47 -15.26
CA ASN A 31 39.97 -6.94 -15.39
C ASN A 31 40.27 -8.12 -14.46
N ILE A 32 39.66 -8.13 -13.27
CA ILE A 32 39.81 -9.22 -12.29
C ILE A 32 39.02 -10.45 -12.77
N GLU A 33 37.84 -10.26 -13.34
CA GLU A 33 37.05 -11.33 -13.94
C GLU A 33 37.80 -12.02 -15.11
N GLU A 34 38.42 -11.26 -16.01
CA GLU A 34 39.23 -11.81 -17.12
C GLU A 34 40.45 -12.58 -16.60
N MET A 35 41.13 -12.06 -15.59
CA MET A 35 42.28 -12.73 -14.98
C MET A 35 41.88 -14.07 -14.35
N ILE A 36 40.71 -14.13 -13.70
CA ILE A 36 40.23 -15.36 -13.07
C ILE A 36 39.76 -16.38 -14.12
N LEU A 37 39.18 -15.94 -15.24
CA LEU A 37 38.85 -16.83 -16.35
C LEU A 37 40.09 -17.40 -17.05
N SER A 38 41.18 -16.63 -17.11
CA SER A 38 42.47 -17.11 -17.62
C SER A 38 43.06 -18.21 -16.73
N ASP A 39 42.96 -18.07 -15.41
CA ASP A 39 43.48 -19.06 -14.46
C ASP A 39 42.56 -20.27 -14.28
N HIS A 40 41.24 -20.07 -14.40
CA HIS A 40 40.20 -21.08 -14.17
C HIS A 40 39.11 -21.04 -15.26
N PRO A 41 39.38 -21.63 -16.44
CA PRO A 41 38.43 -21.64 -17.57
C PRO A 41 37.12 -22.36 -17.26
N ASP A 42 37.12 -23.30 -16.31
CA ASP A 42 35.95 -24.05 -15.85
C ASP A 42 34.90 -23.17 -15.14
N GLN A 43 35.28 -21.96 -14.69
CA GLN A 43 34.37 -21.04 -14.01
C GLN A 43 33.60 -20.09 -14.95
N GLU A 44 33.80 -20.20 -16.27
CA GLU A 44 33.15 -19.35 -17.29
C GLU A 44 31.63 -19.23 -17.10
N THR A 45 30.98 -20.31 -16.67
CA THR A 45 29.52 -20.34 -16.46
C THR A 45 29.03 -19.57 -15.22
N LEU A 46 29.91 -19.25 -14.28
CA LEU A 46 29.57 -18.64 -13.00
C LEU A 46 30.08 -17.20 -12.86
N ARG A 47 31.09 -16.81 -13.65
CA ARG A 47 31.70 -15.48 -13.64
C ARG A 47 30.89 -14.49 -14.47
N GLY A 48 31.03 -13.19 -14.17
CA GLY A 48 30.27 -12.12 -14.83
C GLY A 48 28.76 -12.08 -14.54
N THR A 49 28.22 -12.97 -13.70
CA THR A 49 26.81 -12.95 -13.28
C THR A 49 26.69 -13.08 -11.77
N ILE A 50 25.77 -12.31 -11.17
CA ILE A 50 25.44 -12.43 -9.74
C ILE A 50 24.16 -13.24 -9.61
N GLN A 51 24.25 -14.35 -8.88
CA GLN A 51 23.11 -15.14 -8.47
C GLN A 51 22.73 -14.79 -7.04
N TYR A 52 21.45 -14.60 -6.76
CA TYR A 52 20.97 -14.43 -5.39
C TYR A 52 19.84 -15.42 -5.08
N TRP A 53 19.78 -15.85 -3.83
CA TRP A 53 18.81 -16.80 -3.31
C TRP A 53 18.10 -16.18 -2.11
N ASN A 54 16.77 -16.09 -2.14
CA ASN A 54 15.98 -15.59 -1.03
C ASN A 54 15.24 -16.75 -0.36
N ILE A 55 15.50 -16.95 0.92
CA ILE A 55 14.74 -17.90 1.73
C ILE A 55 13.47 -17.18 2.17
N LEU A 56 12.35 -17.67 1.67
CA LEU A 56 11.02 -17.18 2.00
C LEU A 56 10.49 -17.95 3.23
N PRO A 57 9.77 -17.28 4.14
CA PRO A 57 9.09 -17.97 5.23
C PRO A 57 8.07 -18.99 4.68
N PRO A 58 7.83 -20.11 5.38
CA PRO A 58 6.78 -21.05 5.03
C PRO A 58 5.40 -20.38 5.12
N GLU A 59 4.42 -20.87 4.35
CA GLU A 59 3.09 -20.24 4.18
C GLU A 59 2.41 -19.91 5.51
N GLU A 60 2.46 -20.83 6.47
CA GLU A 60 1.88 -20.68 7.82
C GLU A 60 2.43 -19.46 8.59
N LEU A 61 3.69 -19.11 8.33
CA LEU A 61 4.38 -17.98 8.98
C LEU A 61 4.19 -16.68 8.20
N ASP A 62 4.03 -16.75 6.88
CA ASP A 62 3.75 -15.59 6.03
C ASP A 62 2.31 -15.08 6.18
N ASP A 63 1.35 -15.96 6.46
CA ASP A 63 -0.02 -15.55 6.83
C ASP A 63 -0.05 -14.66 8.07
N LEU A 64 0.85 -14.95 9.03
CA LEU A 64 0.94 -14.22 10.29
C LEU A 64 1.72 -12.90 10.14
N LEU A 65 2.80 -12.92 9.35
CA LEU A 65 3.69 -11.78 9.19
C LEU A 65 3.26 -10.84 8.05
N LYS A 66 2.53 -11.34 7.05
CA LYS A 66 2.25 -10.65 5.77
C LYS A 66 3.52 -10.06 5.16
N LEU A 67 4.66 -10.69 5.40
CA LEU A 67 5.99 -10.17 5.10
C LEU A 67 6.17 -10.11 3.59
N TYR A 68 5.90 -11.23 2.92
CA TYR A 68 5.97 -11.34 1.47
C TYR A 68 5.03 -10.33 0.81
N HIS A 69 3.76 -10.30 1.20
CA HIS A 69 2.78 -9.38 0.65
C HIS A 69 3.18 -7.90 0.81
N THR A 70 3.72 -7.52 1.98
CA THR A 70 4.16 -6.15 2.26
C THR A 70 5.40 -5.76 1.46
N VAL A 71 6.37 -6.66 1.34
CA VAL A 71 7.61 -6.45 0.59
C VAL A 71 7.33 -6.43 -0.91
N SER A 72 6.51 -7.34 -1.42
CA SER A 72 6.10 -7.38 -2.83
C SER A 72 5.35 -6.11 -3.24
N LYS A 73 4.40 -5.63 -2.43
CA LYS A 73 3.67 -4.38 -2.70
C LYS A 73 4.59 -3.16 -2.76
N LYS A 74 5.55 -3.05 -1.84
CA LYS A 74 6.54 -1.95 -1.83
C LYS A 74 7.51 -2.07 -3.01
N THR A 75 7.93 -3.28 -3.33
CA THR A 75 8.82 -3.58 -4.47
C THR A 75 8.16 -3.15 -5.76
N LEU A 76 6.88 -3.49 -5.94
CA LEU A 76 6.10 -3.15 -7.13
C LEU A 76 5.95 -1.63 -7.31
N ARG A 77 5.75 -0.89 -6.21
CA ARG A 77 5.68 0.58 -6.23
C ARG A 77 7.01 1.22 -6.59
N ILE A 78 8.12 0.64 -6.14
CA ILE A 78 9.48 1.10 -6.46
C ILE A 78 9.82 0.77 -7.91
N SER A 79 9.46 -0.42 -8.40
CA SER A 79 9.60 -0.80 -9.81
C SER A 79 8.90 0.18 -10.75
N LYS A 80 7.63 0.53 -10.44
CA LYS A 80 6.87 1.57 -11.19
C LYS A 80 7.54 2.95 -11.22
N THR A 81 8.36 3.26 -10.22
CA THR A 81 8.97 4.60 -10.06
C THR A 81 10.39 4.66 -10.62
N PHE A 82 11.14 3.56 -10.55
CA PHE A 82 12.58 3.52 -10.84
C PHE A 82 12.95 2.68 -12.08
N GLY A 83 12.01 1.98 -12.71
CA GLY A 83 12.25 1.25 -13.96
C GLY A 83 13.33 0.18 -13.79
N ILE A 84 13.07 -0.84 -12.98
CA ILE A 84 14.05 -1.91 -12.72
C ILE A 84 14.13 -2.81 -13.97
N GLU A 85 15.17 -2.60 -14.78
CA GLU A 85 15.55 -3.53 -15.85
C GLU A 85 15.92 -4.90 -15.24
N GLY A 86 15.23 -5.96 -15.69
CA GLY A 86 15.53 -7.34 -15.30
C GLY A 86 14.35 -8.13 -14.71
N ARG A 87 13.27 -7.45 -14.31
CA ARG A 87 11.93 -8.04 -14.12
C ARG A 87 11.82 -9.22 -13.12
N LYS A 88 12.83 -9.45 -12.26
CA LYS A 88 12.92 -10.52 -11.23
C LYS A 88 13.59 -10.01 -9.95
N LEU A 89 13.12 -10.38 -8.74
CA LEU A 89 13.70 -9.86 -7.49
C LEU A 89 13.58 -10.80 -6.27
N LEU A 90 12.45 -11.44 -6.06
CA LEU A 90 12.18 -12.32 -4.92
C LEU A 90 12.32 -13.79 -5.33
N THR A 91 11.75 -14.18 -6.47
CA THR A 91 11.83 -15.55 -7.01
C THR A 91 12.35 -15.57 -8.46
N PRO A 92 12.92 -16.70 -8.92
CA PRO A 92 13.34 -16.88 -10.32
C PRO A 92 12.21 -16.76 -11.34
N ASP A 93 10.97 -16.96 -10.90
CA ASP A 93 9.75 -16.93 -11.73
C ASP A 93 9.02 -15.60 -11.69
N ASP A 94 9.55 -14.62 -10.95
CA ASP A 94 8.97 -13.28 -10.90
C ASP A 94 8.89 -12.68 -12.32
N LYS A 95 7.72 -12.21 -12.71
CA LYS A 95 7.48 -11.47 -13.95
C LYS A 95 6.91 -10.11 -13.60
N PHE A 96 7.78 -9.16 -13.24
CA PHE A 96 7.34 -7.82 -12.83
C PHE A 96 6.83 -6.92 -13.97
N ASP A 97 6.62 -7.47 -15.17
CA ASP A 97 6.18 -6.73 -16.35
C ASP A 97 4.99 -7.38 -17.08
N ASP A 98 4.12 -8.05 -16.33
CA ASP A 98 2.81 -8.50 -16.83
C ASP A 98 1.68 -7.98 -15.92
N LEU A 99 1.54 -6.65 -15.78
CA LEU A 99 0.28 -6.06 -15.30
C LEU A 99 -0.83 -6.02 -16.36
N LYS A 100 -0.71 -6.87 -17.39
CA LYS A 100 -1.88 -7.33 -18.16
C LYS A 100 -2.26 -8.78 -17.85
N ASP A 101 -1.29 -9.66 -17.54
CA ASP A 101 -1.55 -11.11 -17.50
C ASP A 101 -1.29 -11.79 -16.14
N PHE A 102 -0.83 -11.06 -15.11
CA PHE A 102 -0.70 -11.62 -13.73
C PHE A 102 -2.06 -11.86 -13.03
N THR A 103 -3.18 -11.62 -13.71
CA THR A 103 -4.54 -11.84 -13.18
C THR A 103 -5.08 -13.24 -13.53
N GLU A 104 -4.44 -13.99 -14.43
CA GLU A 104 -5.02 -15.23 -14.98
C GLU A 104 -4.49 -16.54 -14.37
N SER A 105 -3.39 -16.52 -13.61
CA SER A 105 -2.70 -17.76 -13.18
C SER A 105 -2.72 -18.06 -11.68
N TYR A 106 -3.43 -17.28 -10.86
CA TYR A 106 -3.71 -17.65 -9.47
C TYR A 106 -5.22 -17.86 -9.31
N GLU A 107 -5.58 -19.09 -9.01
CA GLU A 107 -6.93 -19.64 -9.06
C GLU A 107 -7.98 -18.79 -8.33
N GLY A 108 -8.98 -18.32 -9.09
CA GLY A 108 -10.36 -18.61 -8.73
C GLY A 108 -11.11 -17.69 -7.76
N SER A 109 -10.73 -16.42 -7.59
CA SER A 109 -11.65 -15.31 -7.26
C SER A 109 -10.88 -14.00 -7.15
N LEU A 110 -11.34 -12.93 -7.80
CA LEU A 110 -10.81 -11.59 -7.56
C LEU A 110 -10.87 -11.29 -6.06
N SER A 111 -9.76 -10.85 -5.46
CA SER A 111 -9.84 -10.31 -4.10
C SER A 111 -10.71 -9.07 -4.14
N ASN A 112 -11.60 -8.90 -3.16
CA ASN A 112 -12.46 -7.72 -3.08
C ASN A 112 -11.67 -6.40 -3.16
N THR A 113 -10.42 -6.37 -2.69
CA THR A 113 -9.55 -5.18 -2.81
C THR A 113 -9.02 -4.94 -4.23
N GLU A 114 -8.86 -5.99 -5.03
CA GLU A 114 -8.47 -5.92 -6.44
C GLU A 114 -9.63 -5.40 -7.28
N GLU A 115 -10.85 -5.84 -6.99
CA GLU A 115 -12.06 -5.29 -7.63
C GLU A 115 -12.15 -3.77 -7.45
N MET A 116 -11.91 -3.27 -6.23
CA MET A 116 -11.88 -1.82 -5.96
C MET A 116 -10.81 -1.09 -6.78
N HIS A 117 -9.66 -1.73 -7.00
CA HIS A 117 -8.57 -1.13 -7.77
C HIS A 117 -8.88 -1.14 -9.28
N LEU A 118 -9.45 -2.22 -9.79
CA LEU A 118 -9.91 -2.32 -11.17
C LEU A 118 -11.01 -1.30 -11.46
N GLU A 119 -11.95 -1.10 -10.53
CA GLU A 119 -12.98 -0.07 -10.61
C GLU A 119 -12.37 1.33 -10.68
N LEU A 120 -11.40 1.65 -9.81
CA LEU A 120 -10.67 2.92 -9.87
C LEU A 120 -9.96 3.14 -11.21
N GLN A 121 -9.29 2.11 -11.74
CA GLN A 121 -8.63 2.18 -13.04
C GLN A 121 -9.63 2.39 -14.18
N ALA A 122 -10.79 1.73 -14.14
CA ALA A 122 -11.86 1.91 -15.11
C ALA A 122 -12.39 3.35 -15.08
N LEU A 123 -12.57 3.93 -13.87
CA LEU A 123 -12.97 5.32 -13.71
C LEU A 123 -11.97 6.29 -14.33
N PHE A 124 -10.66 6.12 -14.07
CA PHE A 124 -9.62 6.96 -14.69
C PHE A 124 -9.53 6.80 -16.20
N LYS A 125 -9.82 5.61 -16.75
CA LYS A 125 -9.90 5.42 -18.21
C LYS A 125 -11.12 6.11 -18.80
N SER A 126 -12.25 6.10 -18.10
CA SER A 126 -13.51 6.69 -18.56
C SER A 126 -13.54 8.22 -18.50
N ASP A 127 -12.89 8.81 -17.49
CA ASP A 127 -12.77 10.26 -17.29
C ASP A 127 -11.29 10.62 -17.02
N PRO A 128 -10.51 10.94 -18.08
CA PRO A 128 -9.09 11.31 -17.95
C PRO A 128 -8.83 12.54 -17.08
N ASP A 129 -9.81 13.44 -16.92
CA ASP A 129 -9.68 14.65 -16.11
C ASP A 129 -9.99 14.40 -14.62
N LEU A 130 -10.49 13.22 -14.27
CA LEU A 130 -10.91 12.85 -12.92
C LEU A 130 -9.76 12.99 -11.91
N GLU A 131 -8.57 12.47 -12.23
CA GLU A 131 -7.41 12.53 -11.33
C GLU A 131 -7.01 13.98 -11.03
N GLY A 132 -6.97 14.82 -12.06
CA GLY A 132 -6.66 16.24 -11.92
C GLY A 132 -7.69 17.00 -11.08
N ARG A 133 -8.97 16.65 -11.20
CA ARG A 133 -10.05 17.20 -10.36
C ARG A 133 -9.92 16.74 -8.91
N LEU A 134 -9.68 15.45 -8.66
CA LEU A 134 -9.54 14.89 -7.31
C LEU A 134 -8.36 15.53 -6.57
N ASN A 135 -7.23 15.76 -7.24
CA ASN A 135 -6.05 16.38 -6.64
C ASN A 135 -6.25 17.86 -6.28
N LYS A 136 -7.24 18.54 -6.89
CA LYS A 136 -7.58 19.94 -6.58
C LYS A 136 -8.58 20.08 -5.43
N LEU A 137 -9.22 19.00 -4.99
CA LEU A 137 -10.21 19.07 -3.94
C LEU A 137 -9.55 19.41 -2.58
N PRO A 138 -10.15 20.31 -1.79
CA PRO A 138 -9.66 20.60 -0.46
C PRO A 138 -9.81 19.39 0.46
N LEU A 139 -9.01 19.32 1.52
CA LEU A 139 -9.20 18.27 2.53
C LEU A 139 -10.55 18.41 3.25
N LYS A 140 -11.07 17.29 3.75
CA LYS A 140 -12.34 17.19 4.49
C LYS A 140 -13.57 17.48 3.63
N VAL A 141 -13.52 17.17 2.33
CA VAL A 141 -14.70 17.27 1.45
C VAL A 141 -15.87 16.50 2.06
N PHE A 142 -17.02 17.17 2.13
CA PHE A 142 -18.24 16.63 2.68
C PHE A 142 -19.33 16.49 1.62
N SER A 143 -19.94 15.32 1.56
CA SER A 143 -21.11 15.08 0.72
C SER A 143 -22.16 14.23 1.45
N GLY A 144 -23.24 13.90 0.76
CA GLY A 144 -24.22 12.97 1.29
C GLY A 144 -25.07 12.37 0.19
N LYS A 145 -25.59 11.18 0.42
CA LYS A 145 -26.55 10.51 -0.46
C LYS A 145 -27.58 9.71 0.33
N VAL A 146 -28.55 9.15 -0.37
CA VAL A 146 -29.48 8.18 0.21
C VAL A 146 -28.76 6.87 0.50
N HIS A 147 -28.99 6.32 1.68
CA HIS A 147 -28.47 5.02 2.10
C HIS A 147 -29.13 3.91 1.26
N PRO A 148 -28.36 2.94 0.71
CA PRO A 148 -28.93 1.88 -0.13
C PRO A 148 -29.95 0.99 0.61
N LYS A 149 -29.74 0.78 1.92
CA LYS A 149 -30.70 0.08 2.80
C LYS A 149 -31.72 1.07 3.36
N ALA A 150 -33.00 0.69 3.30
CA ALA A 150 -34.09 1.51 3.82
C ALA A 150 -33.96 1.78 5.32
N ASN A 151 -34.37 2.99 5.73
CA ASN A 151 -34.44 3.43 7.14
C ASN A 151 -33.13 3.27 7.93
N THR A 152 -31.98 3.29 7.24
CA THR A 152 -30.66 3.18 7.83
C THR A 152 -29.91 4.48 7.63
N LYS A 153 -29.28 4.99 8.70
CA LYS A 153 -28.45 6.19 8.63
C LYS A 153 -27.04 5.87 9.08
N ALA A 154 -26.07 6.31 8.30
CA ALA A 154 -24.66 6.11 8.61
C ALA A 154 -23.80 7.29 8.16
N VAL A 155 -22.59 7.41 8.71
CA VAL A 155 -21.61 8.39 8.28
C VAL A 155 -20.31 7.68 7.95
N PHE A 156 -19.85 7.85 6.72
CA PHE A 156 -18.57 7.34 6.24
C PHE A 156 -17.47 8.39 6.40
N PHE A 157 -16.28 7.92 6.77
CA PHE A 157 -15.07 8.71 6.92
C PHE A 157 -13.88 8.02 6.25
N CYS A 158 -13.07 8.81 5.55
CA CYS A 158 -11.80 8.41 4.97
C CYS A 158 -10.67 9.17 5.65
N TYR A 159 -9.85 8.47 6.44
CA TYR A 159 -8.70 9.04 7.14
C TYR A 159 -7.39 8.62 6.50
N ALA A 160 -6.48 9.58 6.35
CA ALA A 160 -5.06 9.29 6.18
C ALA A 160 -4.41 9.16 7.55
N LEU A 161 -3.86 7.99 7.82
CA LEU A 161 -3.19 7.61 9.05
C LEU A 161 -1.67 7.79 8.87
N PRO A 162 -1.00 8.62 9.68
CA PRO A 162 0.43 8.86 9.53
C PRO A 162 1.25 7.64 9.97
N ALA A 163 2.43 7.47 9.40
CA ALA A 163 3.40 6.48 9.85
C ALA A 163 4.80 7.10 9.97
N LYS A 164 5.68 6.40 10.70
CA LYS A 164 7.08 6.77 10.85
C LYS A 164 7.81 6.65 9.50
N GLU A 165 8.48 7.72 9.10
CA GLU A 165 9.37 7.70 7.94
C GLU A 165 10.61 6.87 8.24
N GLN A 166 10.99 6.00 7.30
CA GLN A 166 12.28 5.32 7.36
C GLN A 166 13.35 6.23 6.74
N SER A 167 13.93 7.14 7.53
CA SER A 167 15.15 7.85 7.12
C SER A 167 16.40 7.01 7.45
N VAL A 168 17.43 7.13 6.62
CA VAL A 168 18.72 6.40 6.75
C VAL A 168 19.75 7.22 7.55
N SER A 169 19.45 8.46 7.88
CA SER A 169 20.34 9.36 8.62
C SER A 169 20.26 9.12 10.12
N GLU A 170 21.42 9.02 10.77
CA GLU A 170 21.66 8.84 12.22
C GLU A 170 21.21 10.03 13.10
N SER A 171 20.25 10.83 12.64
CA SER A 171 19.61 11.86 13.45
C SER A 171 18.37 11.26 14.12
N ASP A 172 18.34 11.23 15.45
CA ASP A 172 17.28 10.70 16.33
C ASP A 172 15.88 11.39 16.19
N GLU A 173 15.67 12.22 15.18
CA GLU A 173 14.35 12.84 14.94
C GLU A 173 13.43 11.85 14.22
N GLU A 174 12.52 11.24 14.99
CA GLU A 174 11.43 10.43 14.45
C GLU A 174 10.47 11.29 13.63
N LYS A 175 10.68 11.33 12.32
CA LYS A 175 9.77 12.02 11.39
C LYS A 175 8.55 11.17 11.10
N TRP A 176 7.37 11.75 11.28
CA TRP A 176 6.08 11.15 10.97
C TRP A 176 5.41 11.91 9.84
N SER A 177 4.90 11.20 8.84
CA SER A 177 4.22 11.83 7.71
C SER A 177 3.00 11.04 7.25
N LEU A 178 2.12 11.73 6.51
CA LEU A 178 0.95 11.12 5.91
C LEU A 178 1.32 10.34 4.63
N GLU A 179 2.41 10.71 3.94
CA GLU A 179 2.87 9.96 2.75
C GLU A 179 3.43 8.58 3.11
N ALA A 180 4.13 8.46 4.24
CA ALA A 180 4.60 7.17 4.76
C ALA A 180 3.46 6.30 5.30
N GLY A 181 2.30 6.91 5.53
CA GLY A 181 1.12 6.35 6.15
C GLY A 181 0.25 5.46 5.25
N THR A 182 -0.93 5.11 5.77
CA THR A 182 -1.97 4.38 5.03
C THR A 182 -3.30 5.12 5.08
N THR A 183 -4.23 4.76 4.19
CA THR A 183 -5.61 5.27 4.24
C THR A 183 -6.50 4.22 4.89
N GLN A 184 -7.39 4.64 5.79
CA GLN A 184 -8.34 3.78 6.46
C GLN A 184 -9.75 4.34 6.33
N TRP A 185 -10.70 3.44 6.07
CA TRP A 185 -12.12 3.74 5.98
C TRP A 185 -12.82 3.37 7.27
N TYR A 186 -13.78 4.21 7.65
CA TYR A 186 -14.64 4.00 8.81
C TYR A 186 -16.08 4.32 8.44
N LEU A 187 -17.01 3.51 8.90
CA LEU A 187 -18.44 3.74 8.75
C LEU A 187 -19.08 3.67 10.14
N TYR A 188 -19.71 4.78 10.55
CA TYR A 188 -20.45 4.87 11.79
C TYR A 188 -21.93 4.69 11.52
N ASP A 189 -22.52 3.64 12.09
CA ASP A 189 -23.98 3.42 12.03
C ASP A 189 -24.66 4.17 13.19
N LEU A 190 -25.62 5.04 12.86
CA LEU A 190 -26.34 5.85 13.85
C LEU A 190 -27.27 5.00 14.72
N ALA A 191 -27.78 3.88 14.21
CA ALA A 191 -28.74 3.05 14.95
C ALA A 191 -28.04 2.18 16.00
N THR A 192 -26.90 1.59 15.65
CA THR A 192 -26.16 0.66 16.51
C THR A 192 -24.98 1.31 17.24
N GLU A 193 -24.61 2.54 16.88
CA GLU A 193 -23.39 3.24 17.30
C GLU A 193 -22.08 2.46 17.03
N LYS A 194 -22.13 1.47 16.13
CA LYS A 194 -20.96 0.66 15.76
C LYS A 194 -20.12 1.34 14.69
N ILE A 195 -18.82 1.10 14.77
CA ILE A 195 -17.83 1.53 13.77
C ILE A 195 -17.40 0.30 12.97
N PHE A 196 -17.68 0.31 11.68
CA PHE A 196 -17.18 -0.68 10.72
C PHE A 196 -15.91 -0.15 10.07
N THR A 197 -14.94 -1.04 9.86
CA THR A 197 -13.62 -0.69 9.31
C THR A 197 -13.27 -1.47 8.04
N GLU A 198 -14.13 -2.43 7.65
CA GLU A 198 -13.88 -3.34 6.54
C GLU A 198 -14.24 -2.66 5.20
N PRO A 199 -13.27 -2.36 4.32
CA PRO A 199 -13.53 -1.59 3.08
C PRO A 199 -14.52 -2.28 2.14
N THR A 200 -14.54 -3.61 2.15
CA THR A 200 -15.37 -4.44 1.27
C THR A 200 -16.85 -4.34 1.61
N GLU A 201 -17.20 -4.20 2.90
CA GLU A 201 -18.57 -3.91 3.33
C GLU A 201 -18.94 -2.45 3.02
N ILE A 202 -18.00 -1.54 3.24
CA ILE A 202 -18.22 -0.10 3.13
C ILE A 202 -18.41 0.34 1.67
N ILE A 203 -17.64 -0.21 0.72
CA ILE A 203 -17.68 0.24 -0.69
C ILE A 203 -19.08 0.11 -1.28
N SER A 204 -19.77 -0.98 -0.98
CA SER A 204 -21.14 -1.25 -1.45
C SER A 204 -22.13 -0.16 -1.01
N LEU A 205 -21.86 0.50 0.12
CA LEU A 205 -22.73 1.52 0.69
C LEU A 205 -22.43 2.91 0.13
N ILE A 206 -21.17 3.21 -0.19
CA ILE A 206 -20.74 4.55 -0.61
C ILE A 206 -20.68 4.75 -2.14
N ARG A 207 -20.71 3.67 -2.92
CA ARG A 207 -20.65 3.74 -4.40
C ARG A 207 -21.68 4.71 -4.96
N SER A 208 -21.26 5.59 -5.87
CA SER A 208 -22.09 6.65 -6.43
C SER A 208 -21.79 6.81 -7.91
N GLU A 209 -22.83 6.94 -8.70
CA GLU A 209 -22.76 7.26 -10.13
C GLU A 209 -22.80 8.79 -10.34
N PRO A 210 -22.38 9.31 -11.51
CA PRO A 210 -22.38 10.75 -11.80
C PRO A 210 -23.74 11.45 -11.64
N ASP A 211 -24.83 10.72 -11.82
CA ASP A 211 -26.22 11.17 -11.68
C ASP A 211 -26.79 10.98 -10.25
N THR A 212 -26.00 10.41 -9.33
CA THR A 212 -26.44 10.16 -7.96
C THR A 212 -26.73 11.50 -7.25
N PRO A 213 -27.97 11.72 -6.78
CA PRO A 213 -28.35 13.00 -6.19
C PRO A 213 -27.69 13.19 -4.84
N ARG A 214 -27.12 14.38 -4.62
CA ARG A 214 -26.60 14.80 -3.32
C ARG A 214 -27.77 15.04 -2.36
N LYS A 215 -27.79 14.32 -1.24
CA LYS A 215 -28.79 14.47 -0.18
C LYS A 215 -28.10 14.58 1.18
N CYS A 216 -28.29 15.72 1.85
CA CYS A 216 -27.86 15.92 3.22
C CYS A 216 -29.09 16.19 4.11
N ALA A 217 -29.36 15.31 5.08
CA ALA A 217 -30.49 15.39 6.00
C ALA A 217 -30.12 15.09 7.46
N ILE A 218 -28.87 14.71 7.78
CA ILE A 218 -28.42 14.58 9.17
C ILE A 218 -28.13 15.97 9.76
N GLU A 219 -28.50 16.17 11.03
CA GLU A 219 -28.25 17.41 11.74
C GLU A 219 -26.74 17.67 11.94
N GLN A 220 -26.31 18.92 11.74
CA GLN A 220 -24.89 19.32 11.84
C GLN A 220 -24.28 19.05 13.22
N GLN A 221 -25.07 19.20 14.29
CA GLN A 221 -24.61 18.91 15.64
C GLN A 221 -24.27 17.43 15.79
N THR A 222 -25.17 16.55 15.34
CA THR A 222 -24.94 15.10 15.33
C THR A 222 -23.70 14.72 14.51
N LEU A 223 -23.50 15.31 13.33
CA LEU A 223 -22.31 15.07 12.51
C LEU A 223 -21.02 15.48 13.22
N THR A 224 -21.05 16.62 13.92
CA THR A 224 -19.90 17.12 14.68
C THR A 224 -19.57 16.18 15.84
N ASP A 225 -20.60 15.68 16.53
CA ASP A 225 -20.43 14.74 17.64
C ASP A 225 -19.88 13.39 17.17
N ILE A 226 -20.43 12.85 16.08
CA ILE A 226 -19.93 11.61 15.46
C ILE A 226 -18.48 11.76 15.03
N ARG A 227 -18.13 12.88 14.39
CA ARG A 227 -16.75 13.17 14.00
C ARG A 227 -15.81 13.19 15.22
N SER A 228 -16.21 13.84 16.31
CA SER A 228 -15.44 13.85 17.56
C SER A 228 -15.26 12.45 18.15
N LYS A 229 -16.31 11.60 18.09
CA LYS A 229 -16.22 10.18 18.46
C LYS A 229 -15.19 9.44 17.59
N LEU A 230 -15.19 9.66 16.28
CA LEU A 230 -14.26 9.02 15.34
C LEU A 230 -12.82 9.49 15.51
N ASP A 231 -12.59 10.79 15.67
CA ASP A 231 -11.25 11.33 15.96
C ASP A 231 -10.67 10.71 17.25
N LYS A 232 -11.50 10.55 18.30
CA LYS A 232 -11.12 9.84 19.53
C LYS A 232 -10.87 8.35 19.29
N HIS A 233 -11.70 7.69 18.47
CA HIS A 233 -11.53 6.28 18.13
C HIS A 233 -10.18 6.06 17.43
N VAL A 234 -9.88 6.81 16.37
CA VAL A 234 -8.60 6.72 15.62
C VAL A 234 -7.40 6.99 16.53
N LYS A 235 -7.50 7.98 17.42
CA LYS A 235 -6.46 8.25 18.41
C LYS A 235 -6.25 7.08 19.37
N ASN A 236 -7.32 6.48 19.86
CA ASN A 236 -7.26 5.41 20.86
C ASN A 236 -6.93 4.02 20.29
N THR A 237 -7.19 3.78 19.01
CA THR A 237 -6.91 2.50 18.36
C THR A 237 -5.59 2.56 17.61
N TYR A 238 -5.53 3.30 16.51
CA TYR A 238 -4.37 3.33 15.64
C TYR A 238 -3.19 4.08 16.27
N LEU A 239 -3.36 5.36 16.62
CA LEU A 239 -2.22 6.20 17.08
C LEU A 239 -1.58 5.66 18.36
N LYS A 240 -2.38 5.13 19.30
CA LYS A 240 -1.87 4.42 20.47
C LYS A 240 -1.12 3.14 20.11
N LYS A 241 -1.64 2.33 19.19
CA LYS A 241 -1.00 1.07 18.76
C LYS A 241 0.37 1.31 18.13
N VAL A 242 0.51 2.38 17.35
CA VAL A 242 1.78 2.75 16.71
C VAL A 242 2.65 3.66 17.57
N GLN A 243 2.24 3.95 18.82
CA GLN A 243 2.95 4.81 19.76
C GLN A 243 3.31 6.19 19.17
N ALA A 244 2.38 6.78 18.40
CA ALA A 244 2.62 8.07 17.76
C ALA A 244 2.86 9.18 18.83
N PRO A 245 3.87 10.03 18.65
CA PRO A 245 4.19 11.09 19.60
C PRO A 245 3.11 12.17 19.66
N VAL A 246 3.13 12.96 20.74
CA VAL A 246 2.18 14.06 20.94
C VAL A 246 2.34 15.09 19.82
N GLY A 247 1.24 15.40 19.13
CA GLY A 247 1.22 16.32 17.98
C GLY A 247 1.01 15.62 16.64
N VAL A 248 1.27 14.31 16.55
CA VAL A 248 0.97 13.51 15.36
C VAL A 248 -0.51 13.15 15.35
N ASN A 249 -1.21 13.53 14.28
CA ASN A 249 -2.65 13.33 14.13
C ASN A 249 -2.97 12.70 12.78
N ALA A 250 -4.04 11.89 12.76
CA ALA A 250 -4.66 11.46 11.52
C ALA A 250 -5.35 12.64 10.81
N SER A 251 -5.41 12.58 9.48
CA SER A 251 -6.00 13.62 8.66
C SER A 251 -7.24 13.11 7.95
N LEU A 252 -8.39 13.73 8.22
CA LEU A 252 -9.64 13.43 7.52
C LEU A 252 -9.56 13.95 6.08
N LYS A 253 -9.63 13.04 5.10
CA LYS A 253 -9.54 13.35 3.67
C LYS A 253 -10.91 13.69 3.08
N ALA A 254 -11.88 12.83 3.32
CA ALA A 254 -13.25 12.99 2.85
C ALA A 254 -14.21 12.25 3.80
N TRP A 255 -15.47 12.65 3.76
CA TRP A 255 -16.53 12.06 4.56
C TRP A 255 -17.87 12.30 3.90
N MET A 256 -18.82 11.41 4.15
CA MET A 256 -20.16 11.53 3.61
C MET A 256 -21.21 10.98 4.57
N GLU A 257 -22.38 11.60 4.58
CA GLU A 257 -23.54 11.02 5.23
C GLU A 257 -24.35 10.13 4.28
N LEU A 258 -24.96 9.11 4.84
CA LEU A 258 -25.85 8.17 4.18
C LEU A 258 -27.19 8.21 4.90
N ASN A 259 -28.24 8.60 4.18
CA ASN A 259 -29.58 8.95 4.71
C ASN A 259 -30.70 7.96 4.41
#